data_AF-A0A428RZ46-F1
#
_entry.id   AF-A0A428RZ46-F1
#
_cell.length_a   1.000
_cell.length_b   1.000
_cell.length_c   1.000
_cell.angle_alpha   90.00
_cell.angle_beta   90.00
_cell.angle_gamma   90.00
#
_symmetry.space_group_name_H-M   'P 1'
#
loop_
_entity.id
_entity.type
_entity.pdbx_description
1 polymer ?
#
loop_
_entity_poly.entity_id
_entity_poly.type
_entity_poly.pdbx_seq_one_letter_code
_entity_poly.pdbx_strand_id
1 'polypeptide(L)'
;MKRAIGIGAIISFSQLGGIVGSNIYIAGQSPTYPVGFGISLGMLVAFGIIWPIIYYFILKAINKKRAEMSMEEIHAKYSDEQLSEMGDRSPLFRYST
;
A
#
# COMPACT_ATOMS: atom_id res chain seq x y z
N MET A 1 -16.97 12.26 -6.61
CA MET A 1 -15.71 12.89 -7.07
C MET A 1 -14.44 12.21 -6.51
N LYS A 2 -14.31 11.96 -5.20
CA LYS A 2 -13.09 11.33 -4.61
C LYS A 2 -12.66 10.02 -5.28
N ARG A 3 -13.61 9.12 -5.61
CA ARG A 3 -13.34 7.87 -6.33
C ARG A 3 -12.81 8.09 -7.75
N ALA A 4 -13.38 9.04 -8.50
CA ALA A 4 -12.97 9.34 -9.88
C ALA A 4 -11.52 9.89 -9.92
N ILE A 5 -11.17 10.77 -8.97
CA ILE A 5 -9.80 11.28 -8.84
C ILE A 5 -8.83 10.14 -8.49
N GLY A 6 -9.21 9.26 -7.55
CA GLY A 6 -8.41 8.10 -7.17
C GLY A 6 -8.17 7.14 -8.35
N ILE A 7 -9.22 6.85 -9.13
CA ILE A 7 -9.12 6.00 -10.33
C ILE A 7 -8.20 6.65 -11.37
N GLY A 8 -8.36 7.95 -11.63
CA GLY A 8 -7.51 8.69 -12.55
C GLY A 8 -6.03 8.60 -12.16
N ALA A 9 -5.71 8.81 -10.88
CA ALA A 9 -4.34 8.71 -10.38
C ALA A 9 -3.74 7.31 -10.54
N ILE A 10 -4.51 6.25 -10.26
CA ILE A 10 -4.08 4.85 -10.44
C ILE A 10 -3.78 4.55 -11.91
N ILE A 11 -4.63 5.04 -12.83
CA ILE A 11 -4.43 4.87 -14.27
C ILE A 11 -3.15 5.58 -14.71
N SER A 12 -2.95 6.83 -14.31
CA SER A 12 -1.73 7.59 -14.63
C SER A 12 -0.47 6.88 -14.13
N PHE A 13 -0.49 6.35 -12.90
CA PHE A 13 0.64 5.61 -12.35
C PHE A 13 0.92 4.31 -13.11
N SER A 14 -0.15 3.60 -13.52
CA SER A 14 -0.04 2.39 -14.34
C SER A 14 0.63 2.66 -15.69
N GLN A 15 0.29 3.78 -16.34
CA GLN A 15 0.90 4.16 -17.62
C GLN A 15 2.40 4.46 -17.48
N LEU A 16 2.82 5.12 -16.39
CA LEU A 16 4.24 5.37 -16.12
C LEU A 16 5.03 4.06 -16.00
N GLY A 17 4.47 3.05 -15.34
CA GLY A 17 5.08 1.71 -15.25
C GLY A 17 5.30 1.07 -16.62
N GLY A 18 4.33 1.20 -17.54
CA GLY A 18 4.45 0.71 -18.91
C GLY A 18 5.51 1.45 -19.74
N ILE A 19 5.60 2.77 -19.59
CA ILE A 19 6.63 3.58 -20.26
C ILE A 19 8.03 3.19 -19.78
N VAL A 20 8.22 3.06 -18.46
CA VAL A 20 9.50 2.63 -17.91
C VAL A 20 9.83 1.23 -18.39
N GLY A 21 8.93 0.26 -18.20
CA GLY A 21 9.14 -1.15 -18.54
C GLY A 21 9.45 -1.40 -20.03
N SER A 22 8.90 -0.59 -20.94
CA SER A 22 9.19 -0.69 -22.38
C SER A 22 10.57 -0.18 -22.78
N ASN A 23 11.24 0.62 -21.94
CA ASN A 23 12.51 1.26 -22.25
C ASN A 23 13.71 0.78 -21.41
N ILE A 24 13.51 -0.16 -20.47
CA ILE A 24 14.60 -0.64 -19.60
C ILE A 24 15.61 -1.56 -20.31
N TYR A 25 15.25 -2.12 -21.48
CA TYR A 25 16.11 -3.00 -22.27
C TYR A 25 16.89 -2.21 -23.33
N ILE A 26 18.12 -1.84 -22.97
CA ILE A 26 18.98 -1.01 -23.82
C ILE A 26 19.60 -1.88 -24.92
N ALA A 27 19.37 -1.55 -26.20
CA ALA A 27 19.85 -2.32 -27.35
C ALA A 27 21.37 -2.56 -27.34
N GLY A 28 22.16 -1.57 -26.89
CA GLY A 28 23.62 -1.67 -26.76
C GLY A 28 24.12 -2.64 -25.67
N GLN A 29 23.22 -3.19 -24.86
CA GLN A 29 23.52 -4.18 -23.82
C GLN A 29 23.11 -5.62 -24.22
N SER A 30 22.72 -5.81 -25.48
CA SER A 30 22.45 -7.13 -26.04
C SER A 30 23.69 -8.04 -25.92
N PRO A 31 23.53 -9.36 -25.65
CA PRO A 31 22.27 -10.08 -25.45
C PRO A 31 21.82 -10.19 -23.98
N THR A 32 22.66 -9.75 -23.04
CA THR A 32 22.47 -10.03 -21.61
C THR A 32 21.62 -9.02 -20.86
N TYR A 33 21.47 -7.79 -21.38
CA TYR A 33 20.63 -6.71 -20.83
C TYR A 33 20.66 -6.54 -19.28
N PRO A 34 21.84 -6.42 -18.65
CA PRO A 34 21.98 -6.36 -17.19
C PRO A 34 21.14 -5.26 -16.53
N VAL A 35 20.96 -4.10 -17.16
CA VAL A 35 20.13 -3.02 -16.59
C VAL A 35 18.65 -3.38 -16.59
N GLY A 36 18.14 -3.93 -17.68
CA GLY A 36 16.71 -4.30 -17.80
C GLY A 36 16.31 -5.36 -16.79
N PHE A 37 17.12 -6.42 -16.67
CA PHE A 37 16.90 -7.46 -15.65
C PHE A 37 17.13 -6.95 -14.23
N GLY A 38 18.13 -6.09 -14.02
CA GLY A 38 18.40 -5.47 -12.72
C GLY A 38 17.24 -4.61 -12.21
N ILE A 39 16.67 -3.76 -13.07
CA ILE A 39 15.48 -2.95 -12.72
C ILE A 39 14.28 -3.86 -12.45
N SER A 40 14.04 -4.86 -13.31
CA SER A 40 12.92 -5.80 -13.14
C SER A 40 13.01 -6.55 -11.80
N LEU A 41 14.19 -7.07 -11.47
CA LEU A 41 14.42 -7.75 -10.19
C LEU A 41 14.33 -6.79 -9.00
N GLY A 42 14.87 -5.58 -9.14
CA GLY A 42 14.78 -4.54 -8.11
C GLY A 42 13.34 -4.16 -7.78
N MET A 43 12.49 -4.00 -8.81
CA MET A 43 11.06 -3.73 -8.65
C MET A 43 10.34 -4.92 -7.99
N LEU A 44 10.65 -6.15 -8.40
CA LEU A 44 10.09 -7.35 -7.78
C LEU A 44 10.45 -7.44 -6.29
N VAL A 45 11.71 -7.17 -5.92
CA VAL A 45 12.14 -7.20 -4.52
C VAL A 45 11.48 -6.07 -3.72
N ALA A 46 11.47 -4.85 -4.27
CA ALA A 46 10.90 -3.69 -3.59
C ALA A 46 9.39 -3.86 -3.31
N PHE A 47 8.61 -4.24 -4.31
CA PHE A 47 7.15 -4.30 -4.19
C PHE A 47 6.62 -5.68 -3.82
N GLY A 48 7.33 -6.75 -4.16
CA GLY A 48 6.92 -8.12 -3.87
C GLY A 48 7.41 -8.65 -2.53
N ILE A 49 8.50 -8.11 -1.98
CA ILE A 49 9.10 -8.59 -0.72
C ILE A 49 9.11 -7.49 0.33
N ILE A 50 9.74 -6.36 0.05
CA ILE A 50 9.95 -5.30 1.04
C ILE A 50 8.60 -4.66 1.44
N TRP A 51 7.77 -4.30 0.46
CA TRP A 51 6.50 -3.63 0.73
C TRP A 51 5.52 -4.47 1.58
N PRO A 52 5.27 -5.77 1.30
CA PRO A 52 4.42 -6.60 2.16
C PRO A 52 4.91 -6.71 3.59
N ILE A 53 6.23 -6.83 3.79
CA ILE A 53 6.83 -6.89 5.14
C ILE A 53 6.58 -5.58 5.89
N ILE A 54 6.85 -4.43 5.25
CA ILE A 54 6.58 -3.12 5.85
C ILE A 54 5.09 -2.99 6.19
N TYR A 55 4.22 -3.34 5.25
CA TYR A 55 2.77 -3.25 5.42
C TYR A 55 2.28 -4.13 6.58
N TYR A 56 2.82 -5.34 6.73
CA TYR A 56 2.55 -6.23 7.85
C TYR A 56 2.84 -5.56 9.20
N PHE A 57 4.03 -4.97 9.35
CA PHE A 57 4.40 -4.28 10.58
C PHE A 57 3.56 -3.03 10.85
N ILE A 58 3.18 -2.29 9.82
CA ILE A 58 2.26 -1.15 9.94
C ILE A 58 0.92 -1.61 10.50
N LEU A 59 0.32 -2.65 9.91
CA LEU A 59 -0.97 -3.18 10.38
C LEU A 59 -0.87 -3.72 11.81
N LYS A 60 0.23 -4.41 12.15
CA LYS A 60 0.49 -4.90 13.50
C LYS A 60 0.63 -3.74 14.51
N ALA A 61 1.31 -2.67 14.14
CA ALA A 61 1.45 -1.48 14.98
C ALA A 61 0.12 -0.75 15.19
N ILE A 62 -0.71 -0.65 14.14
CA ILE A 62 -2.06 -0.08 14.24
C ILE A 62 -2.93 -0.93 15.18
N ASN A 63 -2.90 -2.26 15.03
CA ASN A 63 -3.61 -3.19 15.90
C ASN A 63 -3.15 -3.05 17.36
N LYS A 64 -1.84 -2.97 17.62
CA LYS A 64 -1.30 -2.77 18.96
C LYS A 64 -1.79 -1.46 19.58
N LYS A 65 -1.64 -0.34 18.88
CA LYS A 65 -2.11 0.97 19.35
C LYS A 65 -3.61 0.97 19.64
N ARG A 66 -4.40 0.29 18.80
CA ARG A 66 -5.85 0.15 19.02
C ARG A 66 -6.19 -0.77 20.20
N ALA A 67 -5.32 -1.71 20.57
CA ALA A 67 -5.56 -2.62 21.69
C ALA A 67 -5.27 -1.96 23.04
N GLU A 68 -4.45 -0.92 23.04
CA GLU A 68 -4.12 -0.12 24.22
C GLU A 68 -5.19 0.92 24.57
N MET A 69 -6.13 1.22 23.66
CA MET A 69 -7.25 2.16 23.91
C MET A 69 -8.36 1.49 24.72
N SER A 70 -8.86 2.18 25.75
CA SER A 70 -9.99 1.68 26.54
C SER A 70 -11.33 1.94 25.82
N MET A 71 -12.35 1.14 26.14
CA MET A 71 -13.69 1.36 25.57
C MET A 71 -14.29 2.71 26.02
N GLU A 72 -14.02 3.15 27.25
CA GLU A 72 -14.47 4.47 27.71
C GLU A 72 -13.84 5.59 26.88
N GLU A 73 -12.54 5.50 26.55
CA GLU A 73 -11.85 6.49 25.73
C GLU A 73 -12.39 6.55 24.29
N ILE A 74 -12.80 5.41 23.75
CA ILE A 74 -13.37 5.30 22.40
C ILE A 74 -14.78 5.89 22.39
N HIS A 75 -15.64 5.50 23.34
CA HIS A 75 -17.03 5.96 23.42
C HIS A 75 -17.13 7.44 23.87
N ALA A 76 -16.11 7.97 24.55
CA ALA A 76 -16.03 9.41 24.85
C ALA A 76 -15.76 10.27 23.61
N LYS A 77 -15.15 9.69 22.55
CA LYS A 77 -14.77 10.41 21.33
C LYS A 77 -15.71 10.17 20.16
N TYR A 78 -16.35 9.01 20.10
CA TYR A 78 -17.16 8.59 18.98
C TYR A 78 -18.46 7.97 19.46
N SER A 79 -19.58 8.29 18.80
CA SER A 79 -20.82 7.54 18.99
C SER A 79 -20.78 6.20 18.26
N ASP A 80 -21.67 5.27 18.62
CA ASP A 80 -21.77 3.95 17.98
C ASP A 80 -22.07 4.07 16.46
N GLU A 81 -22.92 5.03 16.06
CA GLU A 81 -23.19 5.33 14.66
C GLU A 81 -21.94 5.80 13.92
N GLN A 82 -21.15 6.70 14.53
CA GLN A 82 -19.90 7.17 13.95
C GLN A 82 -18.86 6.05 13.82
N LEU A 83 -18.76 5.16 14.81
CA LEU A 83 -17.87 4.01 14.77
C LEU A 83 -18.26 3.02 13.67
N SER A 84 -19.55 2.85 13.41
CA SER A 84 -20.07 2.03 12.32
C SER A 84 -19.75 2.63 10.95
N GLU A 85 -19.98 3.94 10.77
CA GLU A 85 -19.69 4.66 9.52
C GLU A 85 -18.19 4.67 9.16
N MET A 86 -17.30 4.61 10.17
CA MET A 86 -15.85 4.60 9.96
C MET A 86 -15.33 3.32 9.28
N GLY A 87 -16.05 2.20 9.35
CA GLY A 87 -15.62 0.93 8.79
C GLY A 87 -14.26 0.46 9.33
N ASP A 88 -13.29 0.17 8.46
CA ASP A 88 -11.95 -0.33 8.81
C ASP A 88 -11.09 0.69 9.58
N ARG A 89 -11.44 1.97 9.47
CA ARG A 89 -10.79 3.05 10.22
C ARG A 89 -11.20 3.08 11.68
N SER A 90 -12.30 2.42 12.04
CA SER A 90 -12.79 2.35 13.42
C SER A 90 -11.68 1.84 14.36
N PRO A 91 -11.47 2.46 15.54
CA PRO A 91 -10.58 1.93 16.58
C PRO A 91 -10.92 0.50 16.99
N LEU A 92 -12.17 0.08 16.81
CA LEU A 92 -12.64 -1.27 17.11
C LEU A 92 -12.24 -2.30 16.05
N PHE A 93 -11.96 -1.88 14.82
CA PHE A 93 -11.59 -2.77 13.73
C PHE A 93 -10.18 -3.34 13.93
N ARG A 94 -10.05 -4.66 13.72
CA ARG A 94 -8.77 -5.38 13.78
C ARG A 94 -8.39 -5.90 12.41
N TYR A 95 -7.21 -5.51 11.94
CA TYR A 95 -6.65 -6.05 10.70
C TYR A 95 -6.18 -7.48 10.93
N SER A 96 -6.40 -8.37 9.97
CA SER A 96 -5.81 -9.71 10.00
C SER A 96 -4.32 -9.60 9.69
N THR A 97 -3.49 -9.91 10.69
CA THR A 97 -2.03 -9.86 10.68
C THR A 97 -1.49 -11.06 11.43
#